data_AF-A0A1B8S1I7-F1
#
_entry.id   AF-A0A1B8S1I7-F1
#
_cell.length_a   1.000
_cell.length_b   1.000
_cell.length_c   1.000
_cell.angle_alpha   90.00
_cell.angle_beta   90.00
_cell.angle_gamma   90.00
#
_symmetry.space_group_name_H-M   'P 1'
#
loop_
_entity.id
_entity.type
_entity.pdbx_description
1 polymer ?
#
loop_
_entity_poly.entity_id
_entity_poly.type
_entity_poly.pdbx_seq_one_letter_code
_entity_poly.pdbx_strand_id
1 'polypeptide(L)'
;MPEQISIVIPTFNRAEMLPKAIDSALAQTHPCEVIVVDHGSTDNTPEVAAGYGGRITYVRRERDFGPHFCWLEGVLHATGDYVHLQYDDDWIHPTFIEKCASLLKGDVGFAFTGAEVVDDATGNQMMTQFLDWLPDTGIFENRLAEEKIVGSLISPGAAVFRRQILIDALYQGRLPLQGHEYHGVGPDIFASLLSMLRYPKVGFVKEPLASFRAHDGSITIDAFKDQQKKANIAAAYNEVRHYYVELKAMQAVREARA
;
A
#
# COMPACT_ATOMS: atom_id res chain seq x y z
N MET A 1 13.70 12.56 -11.51
CA MET A 1 12.97 11.72 -10.53
C MET A 1 11.99 12.64 -9.84
N PRO A 2 10.80 12.19 -9.43
CA PRO A 2 9.92 13.04 -8.63
C PRO A 2 10.67 13.49 -7.37
N GLU A 3 10.64 14.79 -7.12
CA GLU A 3 11.43 15.42 -6.06
C GLU A 3 10.76 15.27 -4.68
N GLN A 4 9.47 14.91 -4.64
CA GLN A 4 8.68 14.87 -3.41
C GLN A 4 7.92 13.54 -3.31
N ILE A 5 8.36 12.67 -2.40
CA ILE A 5 7.70 11.41 -2.06
C ILE A 5 7.41 11.40 -0.56
N SER A 6 6.22 10.93 -0.22
CA SER A 6 5.77 10.77 1.16
C SER A 6 5.67 9.30 1.52
N ILE A 7 6.09 8.96 2.75
CA ILE A 7 5.83 7.65 3.34
C ILE A 7 4.79 7.85 4.43
N VAL A 8 3.66 7.15 4.29
CA VAL A 8 2.55 7.18 5.25
C VAL A 8 2.52 5.85 5.99
N ILE A 9 2.60 5.91 7.31
CA ILE A 9 2.56 4.77 8.21
C ILE A 9 1.30 4.89 9.09
N PRO A 10 0.21 4.15 8.82
CA PRO A 10 -0.87 4.04 9.79
C PRO A 10 -0.39 3.21 10.97
N THR A 11 -0.85 3.52 12.18
CA THR A 11 -0.52 2.71 13.34
C THR A 11 -1.67 2.61 14.33
N PHE A 12 -1.76 1.46 14.98
CA PHE A 12 -2.70 1.21 16.07
C PHE A 12 -2.18 0.12 16.99
N ASN A 13 -1.87 0.48 18.23
CA ASN A 13 -1.35 -0.41 19.28
C ASN A 13 -0.14 -1.22 18.82
N ARG A 14 0.92 -0.52 18.38
CA ARG A 14 2.09 -1.11 17.74
C ARG A 14 3.41 -0.60 18.31
N ALA A 15 3.45 -0.25 19.59
CA ALA A 15 4.63 0.34 20.23
C ALA A 15 5.93 -0.45 20.00
N GLU A 16 5.84 -1.78 19.91
CA GLU A 16 7.02 -2.66 19.74
C GLU A 16 7.51 -2.78 18.29
N MET A 17 6.64 -2.63 17.28
CA MET A 17 7.03 -2.85 15.87
C MET A 17 7.23 -1.54 15.12
N LEU A 18 6.48 -0.49 15.50
CA LEU A 18 6.52 0.83 14.88
C LEU A 18 7.93 1.42 14.74
N PRO A 19 8.86 1.28 15.71
CA PRO A 19 10.20 1.84 15.56
C PRO A 19 10.92 1.35 14.30
N LYS A 20 10.83 0.06 13.98
CA LYS A 20 11.47 -0.52 12.80
C LYS A 20 10.88 0.03 11.51
N ALA A 21 9.55 0.20 11.47
CA ALA A 21 8.87 0.79 10.34
C ALA A 21 9.35 2.23 10.11
N ILE A 22 9.33 3.08 11.14
CA ILE A 22 9.77 4.48 11.05
C ILE A 22 11.26 4.57 10.69
N ASP A 23 12.12 3.79 11.34
CA ASP A 23 13.57 3.80 11.10
C ASP A 23 13.88 3.44 9.64
N SER A 24 13.18 2.46 9.06
CA SER A 24 13.37 2.08 7.66
C SER A 24 12.91 3.16 6.66
N ALA A 25 11.84 3.90 7.01
CA ALA A 25 11.35 5.03 6.23
C ALA A 25 12.32 6.24 6.29
N LEU A 26 12.89 6.50 7.46
CA LEU A 26 13.88 7.57 7.65
C LEU A 26 15.26 7.23 7.05
N ALA A 27 15.57 5.96 6.86
CA ALA A 27 16.84 5.47 6.31
C ALA A 27 16.88 5.41 4.77
N GLN A 28 15.85 5.93 4.08
CA GLN A 28 15.82 5.92 2.61
C GLN A 28 16.94 6.77 2.00
N THR A 29 17.52 6.29 0.90
CA THR A 29 18.56 6.99 0.14
C THR A 29 18.02 8.15 -0.69
N HIS A 30 16.71 8.18 -0.91
CA HIS A 30 15.99 9.27 -1.56
C HIS A 30 15.25 10.11 -0.50
N PRO A 31 15.32 11.46 -0.55
CA PRO A 31 14.60 12.31 0.40
C PRO A 31 13.09 12.07 0.39
N CYS A 32 12.53 11.82 1.57
CA CYS A 32 11.10 11.62 1.75
C CYS A 32 10.62 12.22 3.07
N GLU A 33 9.39 12.69 3.08
CA GLU A 33 8.68 13.00 4.32
C GLU A 33 8.09 11.72 4.91
N VAL A 34 8.08 11.61 6.24
CA VAL A 34 7.50 10.46 6.95
C VAL A 34 6.35 10.95 7.81
N ILE A 35 5.18 10.38 7.58
CA ILE A 35 3.92 10.73 8.24
C ILE A 35 3.42 9.50 8.96
N VAL A 36 3.31 9.57 10.28
CA VAL A 36 2.78 8.49 11.11
C VAL A 36 1.39 8.91 11.58
N VAL A 37 0.39 8.09 11.29
CA VAL A 37 -1.01 8.36 11.64
C VAL A 37 -1.46 7.33 12.67
N ASP A 38 -1.68 7.76 13.91
CA ASP A 38 -2.13 6.90 15.01
C ASP A 38 -3.65 6.95 15.16
N HIS A 39 -4.25 5.77 15.14
CA HIS A 39 -5.69 5.58 15.22
C HIS A 39 -6.26 5.46 16.64
N GLY A 40 -5.73 6.26 17.55
CA GLY A 40 -6.17 6.26 18.95
C GLY A 40 -5.61 5.09 19.74
N SER A 41 -4.32 4.77 19.53
CA SER A 41 -3.60 3.78 20.31
C SER A 41 -3.73 4.06 21.80
N THR A 42 -3.85 2.96 22.55
CA THR A 42 -4.00 2.91 24.01
C THR A 42 -2.80 2.28 24.71
N ASP A 43 -1.85 1.72 23.95
CA ASP A 43 -0.53 1.33 24.43
C ASP A 43 0.47 2.51 24.37
N ASN A 44 1.78 2.21 24.47
CA ASN A 44 2.84 3.20 24.45
C ASN A 44 3.19 3.75 23.03
N THR A 45 2.34 3.50 22.02
CA THR A 45 2.58 3.96 20.64
C THR A 45 2.76 5.48 20.55
N PRO A 46 1.96 6.32 21.23
CA PRO A 46 2.13 7.77 21.19
C PRO A 46 3.49 8.24 21.73
N GLU A 47 3.97 7.63 22.81
CA GLU A 47 5.27 7.92 23.42
C GLU A 47 6.41 7.52 22.49
N VAL A 48 6.29 6.36 21.83
CA VAL A 48 7.26 5.88 20.82
C VAL A 48 7.34 6.88 19.66
N ALA A 49 6.19 7.27 19.10
CA ALA A 49 6.14 8.24 17.99
C ALA A 49 6.71 9.60 18.41
N ALA A 50 6.39 10.08 19.62
CA ALA A 50 6.92 11.34 20.14
C ALA A 50 8.47 11.34 20.25
N GLY A 51 9.08 10.18 20.51
CA GLY A 51 10.54 10.00 20.55
C GLY A 51 11.25 10.31 19.23
N TYR A 52 10.55 10.29 18.10
CA TYR A 52 11.12 10.66 16.80
C TYR A 52 11.24 12.17 16.59
N GLY A 53 10.48 12.97 17.35
CA GLY A 53 10.48 14.42 17.27
C GLY A 53 10.18 14.94 15.86
N GLY A 54 10.83 16.05 15.47
CA GLY A 54 10.61 16.68 14.16
C GLY A 54 11.10 15.91 12.95
N ARG A 55 11.55 14.65 13.10
CA ARG A 55 11.90 13.76 11.98
C ARG A 55 10.67 13.17 11.30
N ILE A 56 9.53 13.13 12.01
CA ILE A 56 8.27 12.65 11.47
C ILE A 56 7.17 13.69 11.70
N THR A 57 6.14 13.65 10.86
CA THR A 57 4.85 14.27 11.15
C THR A 57 3.97 13.24 11.83
N TYR A 58 3.63 13.45 13.09
CA TYR A 58 2.74 12.56 13.83
C TYR A 58 1.34 13.14 13.92
N VAL A 59 0.36 12.42 13.37
CA VAL A 59 -1.07 12.77 13.39
C VAL A 59 -1.78 11.74 14.23
N ARG A 60 -2.56 12.16 15.23
CA ARG A 60 -3.28 11.23 16.12
C ARG A 60 -4.76 11.54 16.12
N ARG A 61 -5.57 10.49 15.96
CA ARG A 61 -7.01 10.54 16.19
C ARG A 61 -7.37 10.09 17.60
N GLU A 62 -8.49 10.59 18.09
CA GLU A 62 -9.06 10.15 19.38
C GLU A 62 -9.88 8.86 19.27
N ARG A 63 -10.26 8.45 18.06
CA ARG A 63 -11.13 7.29 17.81
C ARG A 63 -10.71 6.55 16.54
N ASP A 64 -10.90 5.23 16.56
CA ASP A 64 -10.69 4.33 15.42
C ASP A 64 -11.90 4.36 14.45
N PHE A 65 -11.64 4.74 13.21
CA PHE A 65 -12.58 4.69 12.08
C PHE A 65 -12.29 3.57 11.06
N GLY A 66 -11.35 2.66 11.33
CA GLY A 66 -10.79 1.70 10.37
C GLY A 66 -9.50 2.15 9.63
N PRO A 67 -8.66 1.19 9.20
CA PRO A 67 -7.30 1.44 8.69
C PRO A 67 -7.25 2.29 7.41
N HIS A 68 -8.27 2.20 6.56
CA HIS A 68 -8.32 2.94 5.30
C HIS A 68 -8.47 4.46 5.48
N PHE A 69 -9.22 4.91 6.50
CA PHE A 69 -9.30 6.34 6.82
C PHE A 69 -8.01 6.86 7.43
N CYS A 70 -7.27 6.00 8.13
CA CYS A 70 -5.94 6.30 8.65
C CYS A 70 -4.95 6.52 7.48
N TRP A 71 -4.97 5.65 6.46
CA TRP A 71 -4.23 5.88 5.22
C TRP A 71 -4.65 7.18 4.54
N LEU A 72 -5.96 7.41 4.36
CA LEU A 72 -6.45 8.61 3.70
C LEU A 72 -5.99 9.87 4.42
N GLU A 73 -6.07 9.91 5.75
CA GLU A 73 -5.59 11.05 6.53
C GLU A 73 -4.10 11.32 6.31
N GLY A 74 -3.27 10.28 6.32
CA GLY A 74 -1.84 10.44 6.03
C GLY A 74 -1.59 10.94 4.61
N VAL A 75 -2.33 10.41 3.63
CA VAL A 75 -2.29 10.85 2.23
C VAL A 75 -2.74 12.30 2.07
N LEU A 76 -3.68 12.78 2.88
CA LEU A 76 -4.12 14.18 2.88
C LEU A 76 -3.11 15.13 3.55
N HIS A 77 -2.31 14.63 4.49
CA HIS A 77 -1.20 15.39 5.09
C HIS A 77 0.08 15.36 4.24
N ALA A 78 0.21 14.36 3.37
CA ALA A 78 1.32 14.21 2.44
C ALA A 78 1.41 15.42 1.50
N THR A 79 2.60 16.02 1.42
CA THR A 79 2.93 17.10 0.49
C THR A 79 3.45 16.58 -0.85
N GLY A 80 4.05 15.39 -0.86
CA GLY A 80 4.58 14.73 -2.06
C GLY A 80 3.55 14.36 -3.12
N ASP A 81 3.97 14.39 -4.38
CA ASP A 81 3.15 13.99 -5.54
C ASP A 81 2.92 12.47 -5.59
N TYR A 82 3.79 11.72 -4.91
CA TYR A 82 3.75 10.28 -4.81
C TYR A 82 3.82 9.85 -3.35
N VAL A 83 3.13 8.76 -3.04
CA VAL A 83 3.00 8.25 -1.68
C VAL A 83 3.21 6.75 -1.66
N HIS A 84 3.99 6.32 -0.67
CA HIS A 84 4.12 4.93 -0.25
C HIS A 84 3.28 4.71 1.01
N LEU A 85 2.42 3.69 1.02
CA LEU A 85 1.67 3.29 2.22
C LEU A 85 2.42 2.12 2.87
N GLN A 86 3.13 2.39 3.95
CA GLN A 86 3.94 1.40 4.66
C GLN A 86 3.21 0.94 5.93
N TYR A 87 3.03 -0.36 6.13
CA TYR A 87 2.40 -0.88 7.35
C TYR A 87 3.35 -0.72 8.56
N ASP A 88 2.79 -0.57 9.77
CA ASP A 88 3.54 -0.30 11.00
C ASP A 88 4.29 -1.53 11.57
N ASP A 89 4.01 -2.72 11.06
CA ASP A 89 4.71 -3.96 11.32
C ASP A 89 5.77 -4.30 10.25
N ASP A 90 5.73 -3.65 9.09
CA ASP A 90 6.60 -3.90 7.95
C ASP A 90 7.79 -2.91 7.86
N TRP A 91 8.73 -3.18 6.95
CA TRP A 91 9.83 -2.27 6.67
C TRP A 91 10.25 -2.32 5.20
N ILE A 92 10.96 -1.29 4.75
CA ILE A 92 11.48 -1.18 3.39
C ILE A 92 13.00 -1.06 3.38
N HIS A 93 13.62 -1.58 2.31
CA HIS A 93 15.07 -1.48 2.12
C HIS A 93 15.48 -0.03 1.81
N PRO A 94 16.72 0.40 2.14
CA PRO A 94 17.15 1.80 1.98
C PRO A 94 16.99 2.38 0.57
N THR A 95 17.05 1.55 -0.47
CA THR A 95 16.93 1.98 -1.88
C THR A 95 15.53 1.83 -2.45
N PHE A 96 14.52 1.45 -1.66
CA PHE A 96 13.15 1.19 -2.13
C PHE A 96 12.57 2.43 -2.83
N ILE A 97 12.58 3.58 -2.15
CA ILE A 97 12.00 4.81 -2.68
C ILE A 97 12.79 5.31 -3.90
N GLU A 98 14.12 5.32 -3.84
CA GLU A 98 14.98 5.74 -4.96
C GLU A 98 14.69 4.96 -6.25
N LYS A 99 14.63 3.63 -6.14
CA LYS A 99 14.42 2.75 -7.31
C LYS A 99 13.00 2.90 -7.87
N CYS A 100 11.98 2.95 -7.01
CA CYS A 100 10.60 3.23 -7.43
C CYS A 100 10.47 4.61 -8.08
N ALA A 101 11.04 5.66 -7.46
CA ALA A 101 11.02 7.04 -7.96
C ALA A 101 11.61 7.16 -9.37
N SER A 102 12.67 6.40 -9.67
CA SER A 102 13.31 6.40 -10.99
C SER A 102 12.37 5.97 -12.14
N LEU A 103 11.33 5.20 -11.82
CA LEU A 103 10.35 4.66 -12.76
C LEU A 103 9.04 5.46 -12.81
N LEU A 104 8.79 6.34 -11.84
CA LEU A 104 7.57 7.15 -11.74
C LEU A 104 7.66 8.43 -12.61
N LYS A 105 7.44 8.27 -13.92
CA LYS A 105 7.47 9.37 -14.89
C LYS A 105 6.43 9.20 -16.00
N GLY A 106 5.97 10.32 -16.57
CA GLY A 106 5.01 10.32 -17.68
C GLY A 106 3.74 9.52 -17.33
N ASP A 107 3.41 8.55 -18.17
CA ASP A 107 2.15 7.79 -18.09
C ASP A 107 2.21 6.58 -17.14
N VAL A 108 3.15 6.57 -16.19
CA VAL A 108 3.24 5.54 -15.15
C VAL A 108 2.29 5.87 -14.00
N GLY A 109 1.39 4.93 -13.68
CA GLY A 109 0.40 5.09 -12.61
C GLY A 109 0.97 4.85 -11.21
N PHE A 110 1.77 3.80 -11.09
CA PHE A 110 2.48 3.43 -9.86
C PHE A 110 3.72 2.58 -10.21
N ALA A 111 4.62 2.45 -9.23
CA ALA A 111 5.79 1.58 -9.33
C ALA A 111 5.80 0.61 -8.14
N PHE A 112 6.19 -0.64 -8.35
CA PHE A 112 6.23 -1.65 -7.31
C PHE A 112 7.49 -2.50 -7.37
N THR A 113 7.79 -3.21 -6.28
CA THR A 113 8.96 -4.07 -6.14
C THR A 113 8.55 -5.50 -5.82
N GLY A 114 9.51 -6.42 -5.80
CA GLY A 114 9.31 -7.66 -5.04
C GLY A 114 9.17 -7.37 -3.54
N ALA A 115 8.66 -8.32 -2.79
CA ALA A 115 8.62 -8.26 -1.33
C ALA A 115 9.08 -9.57 -0.71
N GLU A 116 9.83 -9.51 0.38
CA GLU A 116 10.18 -10.68 1.20
C GLU A 116 9.13 -10.85 2.29
N VAL A 117 8.77 -12.09 2.61
CA VAL A 117 8.02 -12.40 3.83
C VAL A 117 9.02 -12.91 4.86
N VAL A 118 9.11 -12.25 6.00
CA VAL A 118 10.11 -12.51 7.04
C VAL A 118 9.42 -12.95 8.31
N ASP A 119 9.79 -14.13 8.83
CA ASP A 119 9.28 -14.66 10.08
C ASP A 119 9.81 -13.84 11.27
N ASP A 120 8.91 -13.30 12.10
CA ASP A 120 9.28 -12.40 13.20
C ASP A 120 10.08 -13.12 14.30
N ALA A 121 9.80 -14.40 14.54
CA ALA A 121 10.43 -15.18 15.61
C ALA A 121 11.87 -15.58 15.27
N THR A 122 12.14 -15.89 14.01
CA THR A 122 13.43 -16.42 13.56
C THR A 122 14.25 -15.42 12.76
N GLY A 123 13.62 -14.36 12.24
CA GLY A 123 14.22 -13.40 11.31
C GLY A 123 14.50 -13.99 9.91
N ASN A 124 14.07 -15.23 9.64
CA ASN A 124 14.33 -15.89 8.38
C ASN A 124 13.33 -15.45 7.30
N GLN A 125 13.83 -15.29 6.08
CA GLN A 125 12.98 -15.13 4.90
C GLN A 125 12.26 -16.44 4.60
N MET A 126 10.93 -16.37 4.54
CA MET A 126 10.04 -17.51 4.27
C MET A 126 9.78 -17.66 2.77
N MET A 127 9.52 -16.54 2.09
CA MET A 127 9.20 -16.52 0.66
C MET A 127 9.40 -15.12 0.06
N THR A 128 9.37 -15.05 -1.27
CA THR A 128 9.35 -13.79 -2.00
C THR A 128 8.05 -13.67 -2.81
N GLN A 129 7.47 -12.48 -2.81
CA GLN A 129 6.27 -12.12 -3.55
C GLN A 129 6.62 -11.16 -4.69
N PHE A 130 5.79 -11.15 -5.74
CA PHE A 130 5.81 -10.22 -6.89
C PHE A 130 7.05 -10.23 -7.80
N LEU A 131 8.16 -10.87 -7.41
CA LEU A 131 9.45 -10.80 -8.11
C LEU A 131 9.40 -11.32 -9.57
N ASP A 132 8.58 -12.32 -9.83
CA ASP A 132 8.45 -12.95 -11.16
C ASP A 132 7.24 -12.45 -11.96
N TRP A 133 6.70 -11.29 -11.58
CA TRP A 133 5.51 -10.75 -12.26
C TRP A 133 5.83 -10.12 -13.61
N LEU A 134 7.03 -9.54 -13.74
CA LEU A 134 7.53 -8.87 -14.94
C LEU A 134 9.00 -9.27 -15.18
N PRO A 135 9.50 -9.19 -16.43
CA PRO A 135 10.75 -9.84 -16.80
C PRO A 135 12.00 -9.21 -16.17
N ASP A 136 12.03 -7.89 -16.00
CA ASP A 136 13.19 -7.13 -15.51
C ASP A 136 12.75 -5.78 -14.91
N THR A 137 13.65 -5.06 -14.25
CA THR A 137 13.43 -3.69 -13.78
C THR A 137 13.16 -2.76 -14.97
N GLY A 138 12.06 -2.01 -14.93
CA GLY A 138 11.70 -1.10 -16.01
C GLY A 138 10.27 -0.57 -15.96
N ILE A 139 9.87 0.08 -17.07
CA ILE A 139 8.51 0.57 -17.28
C ILE A 139 7.84 -0.32 -18.32
N PHE A 140 6.63 -0.79 -18.01
CA PHE A 140 5.90 -1.75 -18.80
C PHE A 140 4.48 -1.26 -19.09
N GLU A 141 3.92 -1.69 -20.22
CA GLU A 141 2.48 -1.58 -20.45
C GLU A 141 1.73 -2.36 -19.36
N ASN A 142 0.75 -1.72 -18.73
CA ASN A 142 0.07 -2.24 -17.55
C ASN A 142 -0.64 -3.58 -17.79
N ARG A 143 -1.08 -3.83 -19.03
CA ARG A 143 -1.69 -5.10 -19.48
C ARG A 143 -0.80 -6.32 -19.26
N LEU A 144 0.52 -6.13 -19.17
CA LEU A 144 1.47 -7.21 -18.89
C LEU A 144 1.40 -7.69 -17.43
N ALA A 145 0.98 -6.82 -16.51
CA ALA A 145 0.81 -7.14 -15.09
C ALA A 145 -0.66 -7.30 -14.69
N GLU A 146 -1.60 -6.93 -15.56
CA GLU A 146 -3.04 -6.86 -15.25
C GLU A 146 -3.61 -8.15 -14.71
N GLU A 147 -3.38 -9.28 -15.38
CA GLU A 147 -3.92 -10.57 -14.92
C GLU A 147 -3.45 -10.90 -13.49
N LYS A 148 -2.19 -10.58 -13.18
CA LYS A 148 -1.60 -10.84 -11.86
C LYS A 148 -2.17 -9.89 -10.80
N ILE A 149 -2.33 -8.60 -11.12
CA ILE A 149 -2.89 -7.57 -10.22
C ILE A 149 -4.40 -7.78 -9.98
N VAL A 150 -5.13 -8.24 -10.99
CA VAL A 150 -6.55 -8.58 -10.82
C VAL A 150 -6.67 -9.87 -10.02
N GLY A 151 -5.87 -10.89 -10.33
CA GLY A 151 -5.90 -12.18 -9.62
C GLY A 151 -5.35 -12.14 -8.19
N SER A 152 -4.46 -11.20 -7.89
CA SER A 152 -3.77 -11.05 -6.60
C SER A 152 -3.59 -9.58 -6.24
N LEU A 153 -3.60 -9.25 -4.95
CA LEU A 153 -3.26 -7.91 -4.47
C LEU A 153 -1.75 -7.64 -4.61
N ILE A 154 -1.35 -6.50 -5.19
CA ILE A 154 -0.06 -5.87 -4.86
C ILE A 154 -0.29 -5.10 -3.57
N SER A 155 0.35 -5.53 -2.48
CA SER A 155 0.27 -4.80 -1.22
C SER A 155 0.76 -3.36 -1.44
N PRO A 156 0.04 -2.34 -0.96
CA PRO A 156 0.53 -0.96 -0.99
C PRO A 156 1.91 -0.80 -0.31
N GLY A 157 2.23 -1.69 0.63
CA GLY A 157 3.53 -1.79 1.31
C GLY A 157 4.69 -2.23 0.41
N ALA A 158 4.43 -2.61 -0.85
CA ALA A 158 5.46 -2.88 -1.86
C ALA A 158 5.37 -1.95 -3.08
N ALA A 159 4.62 -0.85 -2.99
CA ALA A 159 4.38 0.04 -4.11
C ALA A 159 4.36 1.53 -3.73
N VAL A 160 4.66 2.37 -4.72
CA VAL A 160 4.59 3.83 -4.63
C VAL A 160 3.60 4.33 -5.67
N PHE A 161 2.57 5.02 -5.22
CA PHE A 161 1.44 5.47 -6.03
C PHE A 161 1.47 6.99 -6.22
N ARG A 162 0.80 7.47 -7.27
CA ARG A 162 0.43 8.90 -7.35
C ARG A 162 -0.50 9.25 -6.20
N ARG A 163 -0.26 10.37 -5.52
CA ARG A 163 -1.09 10.83 -4.38
C ARG A 163 -2.56 10.92 -4.77
N GLN A 164 -2.88 11.45 -5.95
CA GLN A 164 -4.27 11.59 -6.41
C GLN A 164 -4.98 10.24 -6.59
N ILE A 165 -4.27 9.18 -6.98
CA ILE A 165 -4.87 7.84 -7.05
C ILE A 165 -5.29 7.39 -5.66
N LEU A 166 -4.42 7.56 -4.66
CA LEU A 166 -4.73 7.17 -3.29
C LEU A 166 -5.89 7.98 -2.73
N ILE A 167 -5.95 9.29 -2.97
CA ILE A 167 -7.11 10.11 -2.58
C ILE A 167 -8.38 9.52 -3.16
N ASP A 168 -8.42 9.28 -4.48
CA ASP A 168 -9.65 8.85 -5.14
C ASP A 168 -10.06 7.41 -4.77
N ALA A 169 -9.08 6.54 -4.52
CA ALA A 169 -9.32 5.15 -4.13
C ALA A 169 -9.74 5.02 -2.66
N LEU A 170 -9.10 5.78 -1.76
CA LEU A 170 -9.32 5.68 -0.31
C LEU A 170 -10.50 6.54 0.16
N TYR A 171 -10.77 7.68 -0.47
CA TYR A 171 -11.85 8.60 -0.07
C TYR A 171 -13.23 7.96 -0.09
N GLN A 172 -13.47 7.00 -0.99
CA GLN A 172 -14.74 6.30 -1.06
C GLN A 172 -15.05 5.55 0.25
N GLY A 173 -14.02 5.03 0.93
CA GLY A 173 -14.10 4.14 2.09
C GLY A 173 -14.73 2.77 1.78
N ARG A 174 -15.80 2.78 0.99
CA ARG A 174 -16.56 1.66 0.48
C ARG A 174 -16.93 1.92 -0.98
N LEU A 175 -16.90 0.89 -1.82
CA LEU A 175 -17.24 1.02 -3.23
C LEU A 175 -18.74 1.26 -3.44
N PRO A 176 -19.13 1.98 -4.50
CA PRO A 176 -20.54 2.07 -4.90
C PRO A 176 -21.15 0.68 -5.09
N LEU A 177 -22.32 0.44 -4.51
CA LEU A 177 -23.08 -0.81 -4.61
C LEU A 177 -22.39 -2.05 -3.99
N GLN A 178 -21.34 -1.85 -3.19
CA GLN A 178 -20.66 -2.93 -2.47
C GLN A 178 -21.64 -3.65 -1.52
N GLY A 179 -21.74 -4.97 -1.59
CA GLY A 179 -22.58 -5.81 -0.74
C GLY A 179 -21.82 -6.46 0.42
N HIS A 180 -20.50 -6.62 0.28
CA HIS A 180 -19.62 -7.28 1.26
C HIS A 180 -18.48 -6.35 1.67
N GLU A 181 -18.31 -6.18 2.97
CA GLU A 181 -17.27 -5.33 3.56
C GLU A 181 -16.52 -6.11 4.65
N TYR A 182 -15.21 -5.92 4.74
CA TYR A 182 -14.39 -6.56 5.75
C TYR A 182 -13.24 -5.64 6.18
N HIS A 183 -13.33 -5.03 7.36
CA HIS A 183 -12.22 -4.29 7.99
C HIS A 183 -11.45 -3.29 7.08
N GLY A 184 -12.14 -2.60 6.17
CA GLY A 184 -11.49 -1.66 5.25
C GLY A 184 -10.64 -2.32 4.16
N VAL A 185 -10.82 -3.62 3.90
CA VAL A 185 -10.28 -4.36 2.75
C VAL A 185 -10.97 -3.90 1.46
N GLY A 186 -10.19 -3.73 0.40
CA GLY A 186 -10.69 -3.35 -0.92
C GLY A 186 -10.09 -2.04 -1.43
N PRO A 187 -10.09 -0.93 -0.66
CA PRO A 187 -9.42 0.31 -1.04
C PRO A 187 -7.93 0.14 -1.38
N ASP A 188 -7.24 -0.82 -0.74
CA ASP A 188 -5.87 -1.21 -1.00
C ASP A 188 -5.66 -1.76 -2.42
N ILE A 189 -6.43 -2.77 -2.84
CA ILE A 189 -6.36 -3.28 -4.22
C ILE A 189 -6.92 -2.26 -5.21
N PHE A 190 -7.92 -1.47 -4.81
CA PHE A 190 -8.55 -0.48 -5.67
C PHE A 190 -7.57 0.63 -6.09
N ALA A 191 -6.61 1.01 -5.24
CA ALA A 191 -5.55 1.94 -5.62
C ALA A 191 -4.74 1.45 -6.83
N SER A 192 -4.37 0.16 -6.84
CA SER A 192 -3.65 -0.45 -7.97
C SER A 192 -4.53 -0.51 -9.22
N LEU A 193 -5.77 -0.98 -9.07
CA LEU A 193 -6.71 -1.13 -10.18
C LEU A 193 -7.13 0.21 -10.79
N LEU A 194 -7.39 1.23 -9.97
CA LEU A 194 -7.68 2.58 -10.43
C LEU A 194 -6.48 3.22 -11.14
N SER A 195 -5.25 2.93 -10.68
CA SER A 195 -4.05 3.33 -11.41
C SER A 195 -4.03 2.76 -12.82
N MET A 196 -4.38 1.48 -12.97
CA MET A 196 -4.39 0.81 -14.28
C MET A 196 -5.46 1.35 -15.24
N LEU A 197 -6.60 1.81 -14.74
CA LEU A 197 -7.61 2.46 -15.58
C LEU A 197 -7.14 3.81 -16.13
N ARG A 198 -6.38 4.55 -15.34
CA ARG A 198 -5.99 5.94 -15.64
C ARG A 198 -4.64 6.07 -16.33
N TYR A 199 -3.78 5.07 -16.15
CA TYR A 199 -2.40 5.12 -16.62
C TYR A 199 -2.06 3.82 -17.35
N PRO A 200 -1.61 3.90 -18.62
CA PRO A 200 -1.29 2.72 -19.43
C PRO A 200 -0.02 2.00 -18.99
N LYS A 201 0.79 2.58 -18.09
CA LYS A 201 2.09 2.00 -17.70
C LYS A 201 2.24 1.81 -16.20
N VAL A 202 3.07 0.83 -15.85
CA VAL A 202 3.51 0.54 -14.48
C VAL A 202 5.03 0.48 -14.43
N GLY A 203 5.61 0.90 -13.31
CA GLY A 203 7.01 0.69 -13.00
C GLY A 203 7.18 -0.61 -12.21
N PHE A 204 8.25 -1.34 -12.49
CA PHE A 204 8.61 -2.54 -11.74
C PHE A 204 10.10 -2.55 -11.43
N VAL A 205 10.44 -2.90 -10.20
CA VAL A 205 11.81 -3.16 -9.75
C VAL A 205 11.93 -4.63 -9.40
N LYS A 206 12.79 -5.37 -10.12
CA LYS A 206 13.00 -6.81 -9.94
C LYS A 206 13.95 -7.12 -8.78
N GLU A 207 13.65 -6.54 -7.63
CA GLU A 207 14.37 -6.75 -6.38
C GLU A 207 13.35 -6.77 -5.24
N PRO A 208 13.54 -7.61 -4.21
CA PRO A 208 12.62 -7.66 -3.10
C PRO A 208 12.95 -6.57 -2.08
N LEU A 209 12.44 -5.36 -2.30
CA LEU A 209 12.81 -4.16 -1.53
C LEU A 209 11.81 -3.78 -0.45
N ALA A 210 10.71 -4.50 -0.34
CA ALA A 210 9.80 -4.44 0.81
C ALA A 210 9.93 -5.72 1.63
N SER A 211 9.67 -5.63 2.94
CA SER A 211 9.69 -6.79 3.84
C SER A 211 8.43 -6.82 4.66
N PHE A 212 7.66 -7.89 4.48
CA PHE A 212 6.41 -8.15 5.19
C PHE A 212 6.67 -9.04 6.40
N ARG A 213 6.29 -8.57 7.59
CA ARG A 213 6.47 -9.31 8.83
C ARG A 213 5.42 -10.38 8.98
N ALA A 214 5.84 -11.64 9.09
CA ALA A 214 4.99 -12.75 9.47
C ALA A 214 4.99 -12.91 10.99
N HIS A 215 3.86 -12.61 11.63
CA HIS A 215 3.62 -12.81 13.06
C HIS A 215 2.15 -13.17 13.33
N ASP A 216 1.84 -13.68 14.53
CA ASP A 216 0.49 -14.19 14.87
C ASP A 216 -0.64 -13.16 14.79
N GLY A 217 -0.31 -11.86 14.81
CA GLY A 217 -1.26 -10.75 14.68
C GLY A 217 -1.51 -10.29 13.24
N SER A 218 -0.80 -10.85 12.25
CA SER A 218 -0.98 -10.50 10.84
C SER A 218 -2.36 -10.95 10.35
N ILE A 219 -3.09 -10.05 9.68
CA ILE A 219 -4.43 -10.32 9.12
C ILE A 219 -4.41 -11.55 8.21
N THR A 220 -3.34 -11.70 7.41
CA THR A 220 -3.20 -12.81 6.48
C THR A 220 -3.03 -14.14 7.23
N ILE A 221 -2.24 -14.15 8.31
CA ILE A 221 -2.00 -15.35 9.13
C ILE A 221 -3.27 -15.72 9.93
N ASP A 222 -3.95 -14.73 10.51
CA ASP A 222 -5.24 -14.94 11.21
C ASP A 222 -6.32 -15.49 10.26
N ALA A 223 -6.41 -14.97 9.04
CA ALA A 223 -7.35 -15.44 8.03
C ALA A 223 -7.13 -16.90 7.60
N PHE A 224 -5.89 -17.43 7.68
CA PHE A 224 -5.63 -18.85 7.41
C PHE A 224 -6.18 -19.77 8.51
N LYS A 225 -6.39 -19.26 9.73
CA LYS A 225 -6.89 -20.03 10.88
C LYS A 225 -8.44 -20.11 10.90
N ASP A 226 -9.14 -19.31 10.09
CA ASP A 226 -10.61 -19.23 10.05
C ASP A 226 -11.16 -19.18 8.61
N GLN A 227 -11.85 -20.25 8.21
CA GLN A 227 -12.42 -20.37 6.86
C GLN A 227 -13.51 -19.32 6.56
N GLN A 228 -14.28 -18.89 7.57
CA GLN A 228 -15.32 -17.89 7.36
C GLN A 228 -14.71 -16.50 7.16
N LYS A 229 -13.68 -16.13 7.94
CA LYS A 229 -12.92 -14.89 7.72
C LYS A 229 -12.31 -14.87 6.32
N LYS A 230 -11.68 -15.98 5.92
CA LYS A 230 -11.11 -16.12 4.57
C LYS A 230 -12.16 -15.92 3.48
N ALA A 231 -13.35 -16.49 3.63
CA ALA A 231 -14.45 -16.32 2.67
C ALA A 231 -14.94 -14.86 2.61
N ASN A 232 -15.08 -14.18 3.75
CA ASN A 232 -15.51 -12.79 3.82
C ASN A 232 -14.49 -11.84 3.17
N ILE A 233 -13.19 -12.05 3.42
CA ILE A 233 -12.11 -11.29 2.77
C ILE A 233 -12.14 -11.51 1.25
N ALA A 234 -12.29 -12.75 0.81
CA ALA A 234 -12.37 -13.07 -0.62
C ALA A 234 -13.57 -12.40 -1.29
N ALA A 235 -14.73 -12.39 -0.62
CA ALA A 235 -15.93 -11.72 -1.12
C ALA A 235 -15.71 -10.20 -1.27
N ALA A 236 -15.14 -9.54 -0.26
CA ALA A 236 -14.84 -8.11 -0.32
C ALA A 236 -13.88 -7.75 -1.48
N TYR A 237 -12.79 -8.51 -1.66
CA TYR A 237 -11.88 -8.30 -2.79
C TYR A 237 -12.55 -8.58 -4.16
N ASN A 238 -13.42 -9.59 -4.24
CA ASN A 238 -14.10 -9.90 -5.49
C ASN A 238 -15.04 -8.78 -5.94
N GLU A 239 -15.70 -8.08 -5.01
CA GLU A 239 -16.52 -6.92 -5.38
C GLU A 239 -15.68 -5.80 -5.98
N VAL A 240 -14.47 -5.57 -5.46
CA VAL A 240 -13.54 -4.58 -6.03
C VAL A 240 -13.09 -4.97 -7.44
N ARG A 241 -12.81 -6.26 -7.66
CA ARG A 241 -12.46 -6.78 -8.99
C ARG A 241 -13.60 -6.61 -9.98
N HIS A 242 -14.84 -6.94 -9.60
CA HIS A 242 -16.01 -6.75 -10.44
C HIS A 242 -16.21 -5.27 -10.77
N TYR A 243 -16.11 -4.40 -9.77
CA TYR A 243 -16.22 -2.96 -9.96
C TYR A 243 -15.16 -2.42 -10.95
N TYR A 244 -13.91 -2.90 -10.86
CA TYR A 244 -12.87 -2.56 -11.84
C TYR A 244 -13.24 -2.98 -13.27
N VAL A 245 -13.75 -4.21 -13.47
CA VAL A 245 -14.17 -4.71 -14.78
C VAL A 245 -15.31 -3.86 -15.35
N GLU A 246 -16.28 -3.49 -14.51
CA GLU A 246 -17.38 -2.61 -14.89
C GLU A 246 -16.90 -1.22 -15.31
N LEU A 247 -16.01 -0.60 -14.53
CA LEU A 247 -15.41 0.69 -14.87
C LEU A 247 -14.62 0.63 -16.18
N LYS A 248 -13.85 -0.44 -16.40
CA LYS A 248 -13.10 -0.65 -17.63
C LYS A 248 -14.02 -0.77 -18.85
N ALA A 249 -15.13 -1.50 -18.71
CA ALA A 249 -16.14 -1.61 -19.77
C ALA A 249 -16.81 -0.25 -20.07
N MET A 250 -17.15 0.52 -19.02
CA MET A 250 -17.71 1.87 -19.19
C MET A 250 -16.73 2.82 -19.86
N GLN A 251 -15.44 2.74 -19.53
CA GLN A 251 -14.38 3.54 -20.17
C GLN A 251 -14.29 3.23 -21.67
N ALA A 252 -14.25 1.95 -22.04
CA ALA A 252 -14.23 1.54 -23.45
C ALA A 252 -15.46 2.05 -24.23
N VAL A 253 -16.65 2.02 -23.63
CA VAL A 253 -17.88 2.57 -24.26
C VAL A 253 -17.79 4.08 -24.44
N ARG A 254 -17.20 4.82 -23.49
CA ARG A 254 -17.02 6.27 -23.59
C ARG A 254 -16.02 6.63 -24.68
N GLU A 255 -14.90 5.90 -24.75
CA GLU A 255 -13.86 6.09 -25.77
C GLU A 255 -14.40 5.80 -27.17
N ALA A 256 -15.24 4.77 -27.34
CA ALA A 256 -15.88 4.47 -28.62
C ALA A 256 -16.91 5.52 -29.08
N ARG A 257 -17.33 6.43 -28.19
CA ARG A 257 -18.32 7.50 -28.47
C ARG A 257 -17.68 8.88 -28.65
N ALA A 258 -16.41 9.04 -28.30
CA ALA A 258 -15.64 10.27 -28.45
C ALA A 258 -15.08 10.39 -29.87
#